data_AF-A0A660R341-F1
#
_entry.id   AF-A0A660R341-F1
#
_cell.length_a   1.000
_cell.length_b   1.000
_cell.length_c   1.000
_cell.angle_alpha   90.00
_cell.angle_beta   90.00
_cell.angle_gamma   90.00
#
_symmetry.space_group_name_H-M   'P 1'
#
loop_
_entity.id
_entity.type
_entity.pdbx_description
1 polymer ?
#
loop_
_entity_poly.entity_id
_entity_poly.type
_entity_poly.pdbx_seq_one_letter_code
_entity_poly.pdbx_strand_id
1 'polypeptide(L)'
;MSNYDKNTRFVVGGLLTVLFFLFSLIVLGIVASSEASAATADGLEPRMIINWSPVTEQEDGTIIPSSDIGYRVYSTEGVILCSTGSTECEVAMGYSQCMSVYATALQTSTMLESQPSNVVEGCTDPKPAVPLRAPVIGGRIETG
;
A
#
# COMPACT_ATOMS: atom_id res chain seq x y z
N MET A 1 -42.50 -40.81 -40.44
CA MET A 1 -41.98 -39.48 -40.83
C MET A 1 -42.75 -38.43 -40.07
N SER A 2 -42.14 -37.80 -39.05
CA SER A 2 -42.74 -36.65 -38.36
C SER A 2 -41.73 -35.51 -38.37
N ASN A 3 -42.08 -34.45 -39.10
CA ASN A 3 -41.29 -33.25 -39.42
C ASN A 3 -41.25 -32.26 -38.24
N TYR A 4 -41.10 -32.73 -37.01
CA TYR A 4 -41.13 -31.88 -35.80
C TYR A 4 -39.76 -31.64 -35.15
N ASP A 5 -38.65 -32.12 -35.73
CA ASP A 5 -37.33 -32.02 -35.08
C ASP A 5 -36.49 -30.80 -35.49
N LYS A 6 -36.81 -30.12 -36.61
CA LYS A 6 -35.92 -29.08 -37.16
C LYS A 6 -36.21 -27.65 -36.70
N ASN A 7 -37.44 -27.31 -36.30
CA ASN A 7 -37.79 -25.93 -35.97
C ASN A 7 -37.50 -25.52 -34.51
N THR A 8 -37.45 -26.48 -33.58
CA THR A 8 -37.19 -26.21 -32.16
C THR A 8 -35.72 -25.85 -31.88
N ARG A 9 -34.79 -26.36 -32.70
CA ARG A 9 -33.35 -26.10 -32.55
C ARG A 9 -32.97 -24.66 -32.88
N PHE A 10 -33.68 -24.03 -33.82
CA PHE A 10 -33.39 -22.64 -34.22
C PHE A 10 -33.87 -21.62 -33.19
N VAL A 11 -35.04 -21.83 -32.58
CA VAL A 11 -35.59 -20.91 -31.57
C VAL A 11 -34.78 -21.00 -30.26
N VAL A 12 -34.40 -22.20 -29.84
CA VAL A 12 -33.59 -22.40 -28.62
C VAL A 12 -32.16 -21.89 -28.81
N GLY A 13 -31.55 -22.08 -29.99
CA GLY A 13 -30.21 -21.56 -30.28
C GLY A 13 -30.14 -20.03 -30.37
N GLY A 14 -31.16 -19.39 -30.95
CA GLY A 14 -31.27 -17.93 -31.02
C GLY A 14 -31.54 -17.27 -29.66
N LEU A 15 -32.40 -17.88 -28.84
CA LEU A 15 -32.69 -17.37 -27.51
C LEU A 15 -31.46 -17.47 -26.58
N LEU A 16 -30.69 -18.56 -26.69
CA LEU A 16 -29.47 -18.76 -25.89
C LEU A 16 -28.37 -17.75 -26.24
N THR A 17 -28.23 -17.40 -27.53
CA THR A 17 -27.24 -16.41 -27.99
C THR A 17 -27.61 -14.98 -27.60
N VAL A 18 -28.90 -14.63 -27.61
CA VAL A 18 -29.37 -13.31 -27.13
C VAL A 18 -29.17 -13.18 -25.61
N LEU A 19 -29.44 -14.23 -24.84
CA LEU A 19 -29.15 -14.28 -23.40
C LEU A 19 -27.64 -14.15 -23.10
N PHE A 20 -26.79 -14.78 -23.91
CA PHE A 20 -25.34 -14.67 -23.74
C PHE A 20 -24.82 -13.25 -24.07
N PHE A 21 -25.39 -12.60 -25.08
CA PHE A 21 -25.04 -11.22 -25.45
C PHE A 21 -25.52 -10.19 -24.41
N LEU A 22 -26.73 -10.37 -23.86
CA LEU A 22 -27.24 -9.56 -22.75
C LEU A 22 -26.44 -9.76 -21.47
N PHE A 23 -26.04 -11.00 -21.15
CA PHE A 23 -25.17 -11.26 -20.00
C PHE A 23 -23.78 -10.62 -20.19
N SER A 24 -23.24 -10.63 -21.41
CA SER A 24 -21.97 -9.97 -21.73
C SER A 24 -22.05 -8.45 -21.57
N LEU A 25 -23.18 -7.82 -21.93
CA LEU A 25 -23.39 -6.39 -21.72
C LEU A 25 -23.59 -6.02 -20.23
N ILE A 26 -24.18 -6.91 -19.42
CA ILE A 26 -24.29 -6.72 -17.97
C ILE A 26 -22.92 -6.89 -17.30
N VAL A 27 -22.09 -7.84 -17.76
CA VAL A 27 -20.73 -8.01 -17.24
C VAL A 27 -19.82 -6.84 -17.62
N LEU A 28 -19.93 -6.26 -18.83
CA LEU A 28 -19.18 -5.04 -19.17
C LEU A 28 -19.72 -3.78 -18.46
N GLY A 29 -21.02 -3.71 -18.18
CA GLY A 29 -21.64 -2.57 -17.50
C GLY A 29 -21.40 -2.48 -15.99
N ILE A 30 -21.11 -3.60 -15.32
CA ILE A 30 -20.83 -3.64 -13.87
C ILE A 30 -19.36 -3.28 -13.55
N VAL A 31 -18.45 -3.36 -14.52
CA VAL A 31 -17.04 -2.97 -14.29
C VAL A 31 -16.85 -1.44 -14.34
N ALA A 32 -17.86 -0.67 -14.75
CA ALA A 32 -17.79 0.79 -14.78
C ALA A 32 -18.21 1.48 -13.46
N SER A 33 -18.38 0.76 -12.34
CA SER A 33 -18.88 1.36 -11.10
C SER A 33 -18.29 0.75 -9.83
N SER A 34 -16.97 0.83 -9.67
CA SER A 34 -16.35 0.93 -8.33
C SER A 34 -14.93 1.50 -8.38
N GLU A 35 -14.68 2.48 -9.25
CA GLU A 35 -13.52 3.38 -9.11
C GLU A 35 -13.95 4.64 -8.36
N ALA A 36 -14.56 4.44 -7.19
CA ALA A 36 -14.28 5.37 -6.11
C ALA A 36 -13.08 4.77 -5.36
N SER A 37 -11.91 4.76 -6.00
CA SER A 37 -10.71 4.99 -5.20
C SER A 37 -10.94 6.37 -4.60
N ALA A 38 -11.49 6.39 -3.39
CA ALA A 38 -11.29 7.53 -2.52
C ALA A 38 -9.79 7.82 -2.63
N ALA A 39 -9.45 8.96 -3.18
CA ALA A 39 -8.14 9.52 -2.99
C ALA A 39 -8.02 9.67 -1.46
N THR A 40 -7.54 8.62 -0.79
CA THR A 40 -6.94 8.76 0.52
C THR A 40 -5.89 9.82 0.29
N ALA A 41 -6.08 10.99 0.89
CA ALA A 41 -5.07 12.03 0.88
C ALA A 41 -3.74 11.34 1.22
N ASP A 42 -2.84 11.30 0.23
CA ASP A 42 -1.58 10.57 0.19
C ASP A 42 -0.55 11.17 1.16
N GLY A 43 -0.96 11.50 2.38
CA GLY A 43 -0.18 12.37 3.27
C GLY A 43 -0.70 12.54 4.69
N LEU A 44 -1.55 11.65 5.21
CA LEU A 44 -2.04 11.72 6.59
C LEU A 44 -1.77 10.45 7.41
N GLU A 45 -1.02 9.48 6.90
CA GLU A 45 -0.51 8.40 7.74
C GLU A 45 0.90 8.79 8.21
N PRO A 46 1.15 8.83 9.52
CA PRO A 46 2.43 9.23 10.02
C PRO A 46 3.47 8.15 9.70
N ARG A 47 4.68 8.59 9.37
CA ARG A 47 5.80 7.73 8.97
C ARG A 47 7.05 8.14 9.72
N MET A 48 7.89 7.17 10.02
CA MET A 48 9.25 7.39 10.48
C MET A 48 10.20 7.27 9.28
N ILE A 49 10.99 8.32 9.04
CA ILE A 49 12.04 8.30 8.02
C ILE A 49 13.36 8.00 8.71
N ILE A 50 14.01 6.92 8.28
CA ILE A 50 15.24 6.40 8.87
C ILE A 50 16.34 6.56 7.82
N ASN A 51 17.40 7.28 8.17
CA ASN A 51 18.53 7.56 7.30
C ASN A 51 19.83 7.05 7.92
N TRP A 52 20.75 6.56 7.09
CA TRP A 52 22.08 6.10 7.51
C TRP A 52 23.16 6.44 6.49
N SER A 53 24.42 6.30 6.89
CA SER A 53 25.55 6.44 5.97
C SER A 53 25.73 5.16 5.15
N PRO A 54 26.07 5.27 3.85
CA PRO A 54 26.32 4.09 3.03
C PRO A 54 27.53 3.32 3.54
N VAL A 55 27.43 1.99 3.53
CA VAL A 55 28.58 1.10 3.67
C VAL A 55 29.32 1.08 2.33
N THR A 56 30.64 1.19 2.35
CA THR A 56 31.48 1.16 1.13
C THR A 56 32.64 0.17 1.22
N GLU A 57 32.87 -0.42 2.40
CA GLU A 57 33.95 -1.39 2.64
C GLU A 57 33.55 -2.47 3.64
N GLN A 58 34.23 -3.61 3.56
CA GLN A 58 34.23 -4.66 4.58
C GLN A 58 35.22 -4.33 5.71
N GLU A 59 35.14 -5.06 6.84
CA GLU A 59 36.07 -4.87 7.96
C GLU A 59 37.54 -5.10 7.61
N ASP A 60 37.83 -5.90 6.56
CA ASP A 60 39.18 -6.14 6.06
C ASP A 60 39.68 -5.04 5.10
N GLY A 61 38.87 -4.01 4.84
CA GLY A 61 39.17 -2.90 3.93
C GLY A 61 38.81 -3.16 2.47
N THR A 62 38.22 -4.30 2.13
CA THR A 62 37.77 -4.59 0.77
C THR A 62 36.63 -3.66 0.37
N ILE A 63 36.80 -2.89 -0.70
CA ILE A 63 35.77 -1.99 -1.23
C ILE A 63 34.60 -2.79 -1.81
N ILE A 64 33.38 -2.42 -1.43
CA ILE A 64 32.13 -3.02 -1.90
C ILE A 64 31.47 -2.06 -2.89
N PRO A 65 31.14 -2.48 -4.12
CA PRO A 65 30.36 -1.67 -5.05
C PRO A 65 28.99 -1.33 -4.45
N SER A 66 28.52 -0.09 -4.58
CA SER A 66 27.22 0.32 -4.04
C SER A 66 26.05 -0.47 -4.62
N SER A 67 26.14 -0.93 -5.87
CA SER A 67 25.15 -1.80 -6.51
C SER A 67 25.07 -3.21 -5.90
N ASP A 68 26.05 -3.59 -5.10
CA ASP A 68 26.14 -4.90 -4.42
C ASP A 68 25.72 -4.81 -2.95
N ILE A 69 25.12 -3.69 -2.52
CA ILE A 69 24.70 -3.48 -1.13
C ILE A 69 23.20 -3.30 -1.06
N GLY A 70 22.57 -4.15 -0.26
CA GLY A 70 21.22 -3.93 0.26
C GLY A 70 21.27 -3.59 1.74
N TYR A 71 20.17 -3.07 2.26
CA TYR A 71 19.98 -2.77 3.66
C TYR A 71 18.66 -3.37 4.13
N ARG A 72 18.64 -3.81 5.39
CA ARG A 72 17.42 -4.22 6.09
C ARG A 72 17.31 -3.44 7.38
N VAL A 73 16.12 -2.93 7.66
CA VAL A 73 15.80 -2.31 8.94
C VAL A 73 14.88 -3.23 9.71
N TYR A 74 15.18 -3.39 10.98
CA TYR A 74 14.47 -4.26 11.90
C TYR A 74 13.91 -3.45 13.06
N SER A 75 12.78 -3.89 13.61
CA SER A 75 12.41 -3.51 14.98
C SER A 75 13.35 -4.21 15.97
N THR A 76 13.42 -3.72 17.21
CA THR A 76 14.15 -4.40 18.29
C THR A 76 13.61 -5.79 18.64
N GLU A 77 12.41 -6.15 18.15
CA GLU A 77 11.83 -7.49 18.25
C GLU A 77 12.27 -8.42 17.10
N GLY A 78 13.09 -7.94 16.17
CA GLY A 78 13.64 -8.71 15.05
C GLY A 78 12.73 -8.79 13.82
N VAL A 79 11.66 -7.99 13.77
CA VAL A 79 10.77 -7.93 12.60
C VAL A 79 11.39 -7.05 11.52
N ILE A 80 11.50 -7.54 10.29
CA ILE A 80 11.93 -6.73 9.15
C ILE A 80 10.85 -5.71 8.83
N LEU A 81 11.20 -4.43 8.94
CA LEU A 81 10.32 -3.30 8.63
C LEU A 81 10.48 -2.86 7.17
N CYS A 82 11.70 -2.94 6.64
CA CYS A 82 11.96 -2.65 5.23
C CYS A 82 13.24 -3.35 4.74
N SER A 83 13.31 -3.54 3.42
CA SER A 83 14.50 -3.99 2.69
C SER A 83 14.68 -3.09 1.48
N THR A 84 15.84 -2.45 1.34
CA THR A 84 16.07 -1.40 0.34
C THR A 84 17.52 -1.40 -0.15
N GLY A 85 17.77 -0.92 -1.37
CA GLY A 85 19.13 -0.60 -1.85
C GLY A 85 19.53 0.85 -1.60
N SER A 86 18.63 1.67 -1.02
CA SER A 86 18.88 3.06 -0.65
C SER A 86 19.40 3.17 0.78
N THR A 87 19.95 4.33 1.14
CA THR A 87 20.34 4.68 2.51
C THR A 87 19.22 5.30 3.34
N GLU A 88 17.98 5.17 2.85
CA GLU A 88 16.77 5.68 3.45
C GLU A 88 15.70 4.60 3.47
N CYS A 89 14.94 4.54 4.56
CA CYS A 89 13.75 3.72 4.69
C CYS A 89 12.62 4.48 5.38
N GLU A 90 11.43 4.37 4.80
CA GLU A 90 10.19 4.87 5.41
C GLU A 90 9.43 3.72 6.05
N VAL A 91 9.07 3.88 7.32
CA VAL A 91 8.26 2.92 8.08
C VAL A 91 6.92 3.56 8.42
N ALA A 92 5.83 2.97 7.95
CA ALA A 92 4.49 3.39 8.31
C ALA A 92 4.20 3.07 9.79
N MET A 93 3.66 4.05 10.51
CA MET A 93 3.40 3.95 11.94
C MET A 93 2.04 4.54 12.29
N GLY A 94 1.47 4.17 13.44
CA GLY A 94 0.29 4.85 13.97
C GLY A 94 0.67 6.18 14.64
N TYR A 95 -0.26 7.14 14.71
CA TYR A 95 -0.06 8.40 15.45
C TYR A 95 0.31 8.16 16.91
N SER A 96 1.18 9.01 17.46
CA SER A 96 1.68 8.93 18.84
C SER A 96 2.31 7.58 19.22
N GLN A 97 2.88 6.86 18.25
CA GLN A 97 3.65 5.65 18.52
C GLN A 97 5.15 5.95 18.48
N CYS A 98 5.91 5.23 19.29
CA CYS A 98 7.37 5.21 19.27
C CYS A 98 7.85 3.80 18.91
N MET A 99 8.93 3.72 18.15
CA MET A 99 9.55 2.46 17.78
C MET A 99 11.07 2.59 17.84
N SER A 100 11.72 1.56 18.38
CA SER A 100 13.16 1.40 18.33
C SER A 100 13.55 0.47 17.19
N VAL A 101 14.52 0.90 16.39
CA VAL A 101 14.93 0.23 15.15
C VAL A 101 16.45 0.15 15.04
N TYR A 102 16.94 -0.85 14.31
CA TYR A 102 18.33 -0.97 13.90
C TYR A 102 18.42 -1.45 12.46
N ALA A 103 19.55 -1.22 11.80
CA ALA A 103 19.77 -1.62 10.41
C ALA A 103 20.98 -2.57 10.27
N THR A 104 20.96 -3.37 9.22
CA THR A 104 22.11 -4.15 8.73
C THR A 104 22.34 -3.85 7.26
N ALA A 105 23.58 -4.01 6.80
CA ALA A 105 23.93 -4.04 5.39
C ALA A 105 24.10 -5.50 4.93
N LEU A 106 23.61 -5.83 3.75
CA LEU A 106 23.73 -7.13 3.10
C LEU A 106 24.51 -6.97 1.81
N GLN A 107 25.65 -7.65 1.70
CA GLN A 107 26.35 -7.76 0.43
C GLN A 107 25.65 -8.81 -0.45
N THR A 108 25.05 -8.40 -1.56
CA THR A 108 24.12 -9.26 -2.31
C THR A 108 24.81 -10.40 -3.06
N SER A 109 26.07 -10.21 -3.46
CA SER A 109 26.87 -11.20 -4.18
C SER A 109 27.36 -12.35 -3.30
N THR A 110 27.61 -12.08 -2.02
CA THR A 110 28.16 -13.04 -1.06
C THR A 110 27.15 -13.48 -0.01
N MET A 111 26.02 -12.77 0.10
CA MET A 111 25.02 -12.92 1.16
C MET A 111 25.58 -12.70 2.58
N LEU A 112 26.69 -11.97 2.71
CA LEU A 112 27.24 -11.57 3.99
C LEU A 112 26.44 -10.40 4.56
N GLU A 113 26.04 -10.53 5.82
CA GLU A 113 25.30 -9.49 6.55
C GLU A 113 26.21 -8.86 7.62
N SER A 114 26.19 -7.53 7.71
CA SER A 114 26.98 -6.80 8.69
C SER A 114 26.49 -7.04 10.11
N GLN A 115 27.31 -6.65 11.09
CA GLN A 115 26.80 -6.44 12.45
C GLN A 115 25.67 -5.39 12.44
N PRO A 116 24.71 -5.47 13.38
CA PRO A 116 23.68 -4.46 13.56
C PRO A 116 24.27 -3.07 13.83
N SER A 117 23.60 -2.04 13.32
CA SER A 117 23.86 -0.66 13.71
C SER A 117 23.51 -0.41 15.17
N ASN A 118 23.82 0.80 15.64
CA ASN A 118 23.23 1.31 16.88
C ASN A 118 21.69 1.36 16.76
N VAL A 119 21.01 1.18 17.88
CA VAL A 119 19.55 1.32 17.96
C VAL A 119 19.18 2.80 17.97
N VAL A 120 18.18 3.18 17.17
CA VAL A 120 17.59 4.51 17.12
C VAL A 120 16.11 4.42 17.49
N GLU A 121 15.62 5.35 18.30
CA GLU A 121 14.19 5.49 18.60
C GLU A 121 13.61 6.66 17.81
N GLY A 122 12.45 6.45 17.20
CA GLY A 122 11.67 7.50 16.56
C GLY A 122 10.22 7.42 16.99
N CYS A 123 9.59 8.59 17.11
CA CYS A 123 8.18 8.72 17.46
C CYS A 123 7.46 9.54 16.40
N THR A 124 6.20 9.17 16.13
CA THR A 124 5.30 9.96 15.30
C THR A 124 4.55 10.99 16.12
N ASP A 125 4.24 12.13 15.51
CA ASP A 125 3.38 13.16 16.10
C ASP A 125 1.97 12.64 16.44
N PRO A 126 1.21 13.35 17.30
CA PRO A 126 -0.19 13.09 17.52
C PRO A 126 -1.06 13.44 16.31
N LYS A 127 -2.23 12.77 16.21
CA LYS A 127 -3.18 13.01 15.13
C LYS A 127 -3.64 14.48 15.16
N PRO A 128 -3.54 15.22 14.03
CA PRO A 128 -4.07 16.58 13.96
C PRO A 128 -5.54 16.61 14.36
N ALA A 129 -5.91 17.48 15.29
CA ALA A 129 -7.30 17.69 15.65
C ALA A 129 -8.03 18.34 14.46
N VAL A 130 -9.04 17.66 13.91
CA VAL A 130 -9.92 18.24 12.90
C VAL A 130 -10.90 19.16 13.63
N PRO A 131 -10.95 20.48 13.34
CA PRO A 131 -11.88 21.37 14.00
C PRO A 131 -13.32 20.94 13.70
N LEU A 132 -14.11 20.71 14.74
CA LEU A 132 -15.55 20.50 14.59
C LEU A 132 -16.19 21.78 14.06
N ARG A 133 -17.00 21.68 12.99
CA ARG A 133 -17.86 22.79 12.59
C ARG A 133 -18.85 23.04 13.73
N ALA A 134 -18.89 24.27 14.24
CA ALA A 134 -19.90 24.66 15.21
C ALA A 134 -21.31 24.46 14.62
N PRO A 135 -22.30 24.01 15.42
CA PRO A 135 -23.68 23.96 14.97
C PRO A 135 -24.16 25.37 14.63
N VAL A 136 -24.75 25.56 13.45
CA VAL A 136 -25.37 26.82 13.06
C VAL A 136 -26.76 26.87 13.70
N ILE A 137 -26.96 27.78 14.66
CA ILE A 137 -28.29 28.09 15.21
C ILE A 137 -28.90 29.20 14.33
N GLY A 138 -29.94 28.87 13.57
CA GLY A 138 -30.76 29.84 12.85
C GLY A 138 -32.02 30.19 13.65
N GLY A 139 -32.14 31.43 14.09
CA GLY A 139 -33.39 31.97 14.66
C GLY A 139 -34.14 32.77 13.60
N ARG A 140 -35.44 32.46 13.39
CA ARG A 140 -36.36 33.33 12.65
C ARG A 140 -37.13 34.17 13.67
N ILE A 141 -37.02 35.49 13.57
CA ILE A 141 -37.96 36.38 14.26
C ILE A 141 -39.15 36.57 13.31
N GLU A 142 -40.31 36.05 13.67
CA GLU A 142 -41.57 36.36 13.00
C GLU A 142 -42.17 37.59 13.69
N THR A 143 -42.16 38.73 13.00
CA THR A 143 -42.94 39.90 13.42
C THR A 143 -44.34 39.76 12.82
N GLY A 144 -45.34 39.65 13.68
CA GLY A 144 -46.76 39.77 13.32
C GLY A 144 -47.20 41.20 13.10
#